data_AF-A0AAE1LWM8-F1
#
_entry.id   AF-A0AAE1LWM8-F1
#
_cell.length_a   1.000
_cell.length_b   1.000
_cell.length_c   1.000
_cell.angle_alpha   90.00
_cell.angle_beta   90.00
_cell.angle_gamma   90.00
#
_symmetry.space_group_name_H-M   'P 1'
#
loop_
_entity.id
_entity.type
_entity.pdbx_description
1 polymer ?
#
loop_
_entity_poly.entity_id
_entity_poly.type
_entity_poly.pdbx_seq_one_letter_code
_entity_poly.pdbx_strand_id
1 'polypeptide(L)'
;MASPLGKWADGPLELIETPSFTKRTDDHPAHYVANEMAFAHNAMLRGLNAIYLQAPYIPKTDVSDFLFFVASWAGWVQHHHILEETRMFPGFERIPGIRPGQLSHNIEQHNLFSTGLDDLNKYASNTTEASYDGGTLRELISSFSTHMREHLADEIDTLWSLECCEKGQEKNLLRVYKDCEAEAGW
;
A
#
# COMPACT_ATOMS: atom_id res chain seq x y z
N MET A 1 14.95 -8.96 -25.41
CA MET A 1 15.65 -9.69 -24.34
C MET A 1 14.58 -10.36 -23.50
N ALA A 2 14.67 -11.67 -23.25
CA ALA A 2 13.70 -12.39 -22.43
C ALA A 2 13.76 -11.88 -20.98
N SER A 3 12.59 -11.69 -20.36
CA SER A 3 12.48 -11.41 -18.92
C SER A 3 13.25 -12.48 -18.13
N PRO A 4 14.00 -12.13 -17.06
CA PRO A 4 14.73 -13.13 -16.28
C PRO A 4 13.72 -14.15 -15.76
N LEU A 5 13.86 -15.40 -16.17
CA LEU A 5 13.04 -16.52 -15.70
C LEU A 5 12.93 -16.46 -14.16
N GLY A 6 11.71 -16.24 -13.66
CA GLY A 6 11.36 -16.49 -12.26
C GLY A 6 11.00 -15.29 -11.38
N LYS A 7 11.06 -14.04 -11.86
CA LYS A 7 10.60 -12.86 -11.07
C LYS A 7 9.38 -12.21 -11.72
N TRP A 8 8.20 -12.49 -11.18
CA TRP A 8 6.92 -11.96 -11.69
C TRP A 8 6.40 -10.77 -10.89
N ALA A 9 6.52 -10.82 -9.57
CA ALA A 9 5.95 -9.80 -8.67
C ALA A 9 6.72 -9.60 -7.36
N ASP A 10 7.73 -10.42 -7.05
CA ASP A 10 8.46 -10.35 -5.76
C ASP A 10 9.71 -9.45 -5.83
N GLY A 11 9.81 -8.58 -6.84
CA GLY A 11 10.84 -7.56 -6.99
C GLY A 11 10.60 -6.68 -8.22
N PRO A 12 11.27 -5.53 -8.39
CA PRO A 12 12.48 -5.10 -7.67
C PRO A 12 12.26 -4.52 -6.28
N LEU A 13 11.06 -4.08 -5.93
CA LEU A 13 10.75 -3.66 -4.57
C LEU A 13 10.61 -4.91 -3.72
N GLU A 14 11.44 -5.00 -2.69
CA GLU A 14 11.38 -6.11 -1.76
C GLU A 14 10.08 -6.06 -0.96
N LEU A 15 9.52 -7.24 -0.69
CA LEU A 15 8.33 -7.41 0.11
C LEU A 15 8.62 -7.14 1.60
N ILE A 16 7.57 -6.93 2.37
CA ILE A 16 7.67 -6.71 3.81
C ILE A 16 7.51 -8.06 4.51
N GLU A 17 8.29 -8.30 5.58
CA GLU A 17 8.08 -9.49 6.41
C GLU A 17 6.71 -9.39 7.08
N THR A 18 5.85 -10.36 6.83
CA THR A 18 4.55 -10.45 7.51
C THR A 18 4.78 -10.83 8.98
N PRO A 19 4.26 -10.08 9.97
CA PRO A 19 4.52 -10.34 11.39
C PRO A 19 4.23 -11.77 11.86
N SER A 20 3.18 -12.41 11.35
CA SER A 20 2.83 -13.80 11.69
C SER A 20 3.89 -14.84 11.28
N PHE A 21 4.89 -14.47 10.48
CA PHE A 21 6.02 -15.34 10.16
C PHE A 21 6.95 -15.56 11.35
N THR A 22 7.15 -14.54 12.19
CA THR A 22 8.14 -14.56 13.29
C THR A 22 7.54 -14.29 14.67
N LYS A 23 6.33 -13.72 14.75
CA LYS A 23 5.68 -13.29 15.99
C LYS A 23 4.27 -13.86 16.10
N ARG A 24 3.72 -13.87 17.33
CA ARG A 24 2.30 -14.12 17.55
C ARG A 24 1.50 -12.87 17.19
N THR A 25 0.37 -13.06 16.53
CA THR A 25 -0.54 -11.99 16.10
C THR A 25 -1.96 -12.20 16.62
N ASP A 26 -2.18 -13.29 17.36
CA ASP A 26 -3.45 -13.68 17.98
C ASP A 26 -3.57 -13.24 19.45
N ASP A 27 -2.54 -12.57 19.98
CA ASP A 27 -2.41 -12.18 21.38
C ASP A 27 -2.89 -10.75 21.66
N HIS A 28 -2.82 -9.84 20.68
CA HIS A 28 -3.30 -8.46 20.81
C HIS A 28 -3.92 -7.94 19.50
N PRO A 29 -5.05 -7.18 19.55
CA PRO A 29 -5.66 -6.58 18.36
C PRO A 29 -4.74 -5.72 17.50
N ALA A 30 -3.81 -4.97 18.10
CA ALA A 30 -2.81 -4.20 17.35
C ALA A 30 -1.91 -5.09 16.48
N HIS A 31 -1.49 -6.25 17.01
CA HIS A 31 -0.65 -7.21 16.27
C HIS A 31 -1.42 -7.87 15.13
N TYR A 32 -2.71 -8.19 15.35
CA TYR A 32 -3.59 -8.66 14.29
C TYR A 32 -3.70 -7.61 13.17
N VAL A 33 -4.02 -6.36 13.52
CA VAL A 33 -4.17 -5.26 12.55
C VAL A 33 -2.88 -5.03 11.75
N ALA A 34 -1.73 -4.95 12.42
CA ALA A 34 -0.43 -4.80 11.75
C ALA A 34 -0.13 -5.97 10.80
N ASN A 35 -0.53 -7.19 11.17
CA ASN A 35 -0.37 -8.36 10.32
C ASN A 35 -1.24 -8.31 9.06
N GLU A 36 -2.52 -7.98 9.21
CA GLU A 36 -3.42 -7.85 8.06
C GLU A 36 -2.98 -6.72 7.13
N MET A 37 -2.49 -5.61 7.70
CA MET A 37 -1.94 -4.50 6.94
C MET A 37 -0.72 -4.94 6.10
N ALA A 38 0.19 -5.73 6.69
CA ALA A 38 1.33 -6.28 5.97
C ALA A 38 0.90 -7.16 4.78
N PHE A 39 -0.23 -7.87 4.86
CA PHE A 39 -0.77 -8.61 3.71
C PHE A 39 -1.26 -7.67 2.60
N ALA A 40 -2.03 -6.63 2.94
CA ALA A 40 -2.51 -5.63 1.99
C ALA A 40 -1.33 -4.94 1.28
N HIS A 41 -0.33 -4.48 2.05
CA HIS A 41 0.88 -3.83 1.54
C HIS A 41 1.69 -4.74 0.62
N ASN A 42 1.82 -6.01 0.97
CA ASN A 42 2.50 -6.98 0.11
C ASN A 42 1.73 -7.28 -1.19
N ALA A 43 0.41 -7.15 -1.21
CA ALA A 43 -0.37 -7.18 -2.45
C ALA A 43 -0.13 -5.92 -3.31
N MET A 44 -0.03 -4.74 -2.68
CA MET A 44 0.32 -3.49 -3.37
C MET A 44 1.72 -3.57 -4.00
N LEU A 45 2.73 -3.99 -3.24
CA LEU A 45 4.10 -4.14 -3.71
C LEU A 45 4.20 -5.14 -4.86
N ARG A 46 3.49 -6.27 -4.78
CA ARG A 46 3.42 -7.24 -5.87
C ARG A 46 2.78 -6.66 -7.12
N GLY A 47 1.70 -5.90 -6.98
CA GLY A 47 1.07 -5.18 -8.09
C GLY A 47 2.05 -4.22 -8.76
N LEU A 48 2.73 -3.36 -7.99
CA LEU A 48 3.68 -2.39 -8.53
C LEU A 48 4.88 -3.05 -9.21
N ASN A 49 5.41 -4.11 -8.61
CA ASN A 49 6.49 -4.92 -9.19
C ASN A 49 6.07 -5.55 -10.51
N ALA A 50 4.88 -6.15 -10.56
CA ALA A 50 4.36 -6.75 -11.80
C ALA A 50 4.18 -5.68 -12.88
N ILE A 51 3.58 -4.53 -12.55
CA ILE A 51 3.44 -3.40 -13.48
C ILE A 51 4.81 -2.97 -14.02
N TYR A 52 5.78 -2.74 -13.14
CA TYR A 52 7.13 -2.31 -13.50
C TYR A 52 7.83 -3.30 -14.43
N LEU A 53 7.73 -4.60 -14.13
CA LEU A 53 8.39 -5.65 -14.89
C LEU A 53 7.76 -5.88 -16.26
N GLN A 54 6.43 -5.80 -16.36
CA GLN A 54 5.73 -6.09 -17.62
C GLN A 54 5.67 -4.89 -18.56
N ALA A 55 5.77 -3.65 -18.05
CA ALA A 55 5.61 -2.44 -18.85
C ALA A 55 6.39 -2.42 -20.19
N PRO A 56 7.67 -2.85 -20.28
CA PRO A 56 8.41 -2.84 -21.55
C PRO A 56 7.97 -3.91 -22.57
N TYR A 57 7.13 -4.86 -22.17
CA TYR A 57 6.83 -6.09 -22.91
C TYR A 57 5.36 -6.23 -23.29
N ILE A 58 4.51 -5.26 -22.95
CA ILE A 58 3.08 -5.30 -23.27
C ILE A 58 2.88 -5.21 -24.80
N PRO A 59 2.22 -6.20 -25.42
CA PRO A 59 1.85 -6.12 -26.83
C PRO A 59 0.89 -4.97 -27.08
N LYS A 60 0.96 -4.33 -28.26
CA LYS A 60 0.08 -3.20 -28.60
C LYS A 60 -1.42 -3.49 -28.40
N THR A 61 -1.84 -4.74 -28.66
CA THR A 61 -3.22 -5.19 -28.52
C THR A 61 -3.71 -5.20 -27.07
N ASP A 62 -2.80 -5.26 -26.11
CA ASP A 62 -3.11 -5.47 -24.69
C ASP A 62 -2.84 -4.19 -23.87
N VAL A 63 -2.38 -3.11 -24.52
CA VAL A 63 -2.00 -1.86 -23.86
C VAL A 63 -3.18 -1.23 -23.13
N SER A 64 -4.37 -1.21 -23.73
CA SER A 64 -5.57 -0.63 -23.10
C SER A 64 -5.92 -1.36 -21.80
N ASP A 65 -5.95 -2.69 -21.82
CA ASP A 65 -6.20 -3.52 -20.65
C ASP A 65 -5.12 -3.34 -19.58
N PHE A 66 -3.86 -3.26 -20.00
CA PHE A 66 -2.74 -3.00 -19.10
C PHE A 66 -2.84 -1.63 -18.42
N LEU A 67 -3.13 -0.57 -19.19
CA LEU A 67 -3.31 0.78 -18.64
C LEU A 67 -4.49 0.85 -17.68
N PHE A 68 -5.60 0.18 -18.00
CA PHE A 68 -6.72 0.04 -17.07
C PHE A 68 -6.32 -0.66 -15.76
N PHE A 69 -5.52 -1.73 -15.85
CA PHE A 69 -4.97 -2.41 -14.67
C PHE A 69 -4.08 -1.47 -13.84
N VAL A 70 -3.19 -0.70 -14.47
CA VAL A 70 -2.32 0.27 -13.76
C VAL A 70 -3.16 1.35 -13.06
N ALA A 71 -4.16 1.92 -13.74
CA ALA A 71 -5.05 2.92 -13.16
C ALA A 71 -5.87 2.35 -11.99
N SER A 72 -6.37 1.12 -12.12
CA SER A 72 -7.11 0.42 -11.07
C SER A 72 -6.24 0.14 -9.84
N TRP A 73 -5.00 -0.32 -10.05
CA TRP A 73 -4.03 -0.51 -8.98
C TRP A 73 -3.73 0.83 -8.27
N ALA A 74 -3.43 1.89 -9.03
CA ALA A 74 -3.11 3.19 -8.45
C ALA A 74 -4.30 3.77 -7.68
N GLY A 75 -5.52 3.65 -8.21
CA GLY A 75 -6.75 4.05 -7.55
C GLY A 75 -7.02 3.28 -6.26
N TRP A 76 -6.76 1.96 -6.24
CA TRP A 76 -6.87 1.16 -5.01
C TRP A 76 -5.90 1.63 -3.92
N VAL A 77 -4.62 1.84 -4.28
CA VAL A 77 -3.62 2.35 -3.34
C VAL A 77 -4.01 3.74 -2.82
N GLN A 78 -4.49 4.64 -3.69
CA GLN A 78 -4.98 5.96 -3.26
C GLN A 78 -6.17 5.84 -2.29
N HIS A 79 -7.15 4.99 -2.61
CA HIS A 79 -8.32 4.81 -1.76
C HIS A 79 -7.97 4.26 -0.39
N HIS A 80 -7.05 3.30 -0.33
CA HIS A 80 -6.52 2.75 0.91
C HIS A 80 -5.97 3.83 1.85
N HIS A 81 -5.02 4.64 1.37
CA HIS A 81 -4.42 5.71 2.19
C HIS A 81 -5.45 6.80 2.55
N ILE A 82 -6.42 7.10 1.68
CA ILE A 82 -7.52 8.03 2.03
C ILE A 82 -8.32 7.49 3.23
N LEU A 83 -8.68 6.21 3.25
CA LEU A 83 -9.41 5.62 4.36
C LEU A 83 -8.59 5.64 5.65
N GLU A 84 -7.29 5.37 5.55
CA GLU A 84 -6.38 5.43 6.70
C GLU A 84 -6.34 6.82 7.33
N GLU A 85 -6.02 7.84 6.53
CA GLU A 85 -5.84 9.21 7.03
C GLU A 85 -7.14 9.86 7.50
N THR A 86 -8.25 9.57 6.83
CA THR A 86 -9.54 10.22 7.14
C THR A 86 -10.35 9.48 8.21
N ARG A 87 -10.06 8.20 8.45
CA ARG A 87 -10.87 7.33 9.33
C ARG A 87 -10.03 6.53 10.30
N MET A 88 -9.11 5.70 9.81
CA MET A 88 -8.43 4.70 10.62
C MET A 88 -7.50 5.34 11.64
N PHE A 89 -6.56 6.19 11.22
CA PHE A 89 -5.61 6.82 12.11
C PHE A 89 -6.30 7.73 13.13
N PRO A 90 -7.21 8.65 12.73
CA PRO A 90 -7.97 9.43 13.71
C PRO A 90 -8.80 8.55 14.64
N GLY A 91 -9.29 7.40 14.17
CA GLY A 91 -10.01 6.42 14.97
C GLY A 91 -9.15 5.80 16.06
N PHE A 92 -7.93 5.38 15.73
CA PHE A 92 -6.96 4.85 16.68
C PHE A 92 -6.50 5.90 17.69
N GLU A 93 -6.16 7.11 17.24
CA GLU A 93 -5.66 8.16 18.15
C GLU A 93 -6.72 8.68 19.15
N ARG A 94 -8.00 8.38 18.95
CA ARG A 94 -9.07 8.63 19.94
C ARG A 94 -9.15 7.58 21.04
N ILE A 95 -8.45 6.45 20.91
CA ILE A 95 -8.49 5.37 21.88
C ILE A 95 -7.60 5.75 23.07
N PRO A 96 -8.09 5.67 24.32
CA PRO A 96 -7.29 5.95 25.50
C PRO A 96 -5.97 5.15 25.51
N GLY A 97 -4.87 5.80 25.89
CA GLY A 97 -3.51 5.23 25.89
C GLY A 97 -2.71 5.49 24.61
N ILE A 98 -3.38 5.73 23.47
CA ILE A 98 -2.71 6.10 22.22
C ILE A 98 -2.52 7.62 22.20
N ARG A 99 -1.30 8.08 21.91
CA ARG A 99 -1.01 9.52 21.91
C ARG A 99 -1.60 10.17 20.66
N PRO A 100 -2.23 11.35 20.77
CA PRO A 100 -2.57 12.15 19.59
C PRO A 100 -1.32 12.43 18.74
N GLY A 101 -1.42 12.25 17.43
CA GLY A 101 -0.30 12.37 16.49
C GLY A 101 0.68 11.21 16.49
N GLN A 102 0.40 10.09 17.17
CA GLN A 102 1.29 8.90 17.13
C GLN A 102 1.42 8.30 15.72
N LEU A 103 0.43 8.52 14.85
CA LEU A 103 0.42 8.04 13.45
C LEU A 103 0.77 9.17 12.45
N SER A 104 1.17 10.36 12.91
CA SER A 104 1.44 11.49 12.01
C SER A 104 2.61 11.23 11.05
N HIS A 105 3.59 10.42 11.48
CA HIS A 105 4.72 10.04 10.65
C HIS A 105 4.29 9.28 9.38
N ASN A 106 3.27 8.44 9.48
CA ASN A 106 2.71 7.72 8.33
C ASN A 106 2.13 8.68 7.29
N ILE A 107 1.43 9.73 7.75
CA ILE A 107 0.93 10.81 6.88
C ILE A 107 2.08 11.57 6.23
N GLU A 108 3.12 11.90 6.99
CA GLU A 108 4.31 12.58 6.46
C GLU A 108 5.00 11.76 5.37
N GLN A 109 5.15 10.45 5.56
CA GLN A 109 5.71 9.54 4.57
C GLN A 109 4.81 9.36 3.35
N HIS A 110 3.48 9.28 3.53
CA HIS A 110 2.54 9.23 2.41
C HIS A 110 2.68 10.45 1.49
N ASN A 111 2.86 11.64 2.06
CA ASN A 111 3.11 12.86 1.29
C ASN A 111 4.36 12.79 0.39
N LEU A 112 5.35 11.95 0.71
CA LEU A 112 6.56 11.80 -0.10
C LEU A 112 6.32 11.04 -1.41
N PHE A 113 5.27 10.23 -1.51
CA PHE A 113 4.97 9.45 -2.72
C PHE A 113 3.60 9.75 -3.35
N SER A 114 2.71 10.44 -2.64
CA SER A 114 1.34 10.71 -3.10
C SER A 114 1.27 11.39 -4.47
N THR A 115 2.15 12.37 -4.73
CA THR A 115 2.21 13.05 -6.04
C THR A 115 2.63 12.09 -7.15
N GLY A 116 3.64 11.26 -6.94
CA GLY A 116 4.09 10.29 -7.95
C GLY A 116 3.05 9.20 -8.22
N LEU A 117 2.30 8.78 -7.19
CA LEU A 117 1.18 7.84 -7.34
C LEU A 117 0.02 8.47 -8.15
N ASP A 118 -0.29 9.75 -7.92
CA ASP A 118 -1.29 10.49 -8.70
C ASP A 118 -0.85 10.67 -10.16
N ASP A 119 0.42 10.99 -10.40
CA ASP A 119 0.96 11.08 -11.76
C ASP A 119 0.91 9.73 -12.50
N LEU A 120 1.17 8.61 -11.81
CA LEU A 120 1.00 7.27 -12.39
C LEU A 120 -0.46 7.00 -12.77
N ASN A 121 -1.41 7.32 -11.88
CA ASN A 121 -2.84 7.16 -12.16
C ASN A 121 -3.27 8.02 -13.36
N LYS A 122 -2.86 9.28 -13.40
CA LYS A 122 -3.14 10.20 -14.51
C LYS A 122 -2.53 9.70 -15.82
N TYR A 123 -1.28 9.24 -15.81
CA TYR A 123 -0.65 8.65 -16.99
C TYR A 123 -1.46 7.47 -17.48
N ALA A 124 -1.81 6.54 -16.59
CA ALA A 124 -2.55 5.33 -16.95
C ALA A 124 -3.96 5.62 -17.47
N SER A 125 -4.64 6.61 -16.91
CA SER A 125 -6.01 6.99 -17.28
C SER A 125 -6.10 7.77 -18.60
N ASN A 126 -5.04 8.49 -18.99
CA ASN A 126 -5.09 9.43 -20.13
C ASN A 126 -4.21 9.00 -21.31
N THR A 127 -3.34 8.00 -21.15
CA THR A 127 -2.46 7.52 -22.23
C THR A 127 -3.25 6.64 -23.19
N THR A 128 -3.09 6.88 -24.48
CA THR A 128 -3.66 6.01 -25.52
C THR A 128 -2.70 4.89 -25.88
N GLU A 129 -3.21 3.82 -26.49
CA GLU A 129 -2.40 2.70 -26.97
C GLU A 129 -1.22 3.15 -27.87
N ALA A 130 -1.45 4.18 -28.69
CA ALA A 130 -0.44 4.71 -29.61
C ALA A 130 0.66 5.51 -28.91
N SER A 131 0.37 6.09 -27.75
CA SER A 131 1.29 6.94 -26.97
C SER A 131 1.93 6.19 -25.79
N TYR A 132 1.56 4.93 -25.57
CA TYR A 132 2.10 4.12 -24.49
C TYR A 132 3.60 3.85 -24.69
N ASP A 133 4.36 4.10 -23.62
CA ASP A 133 5.78 3.83 -23.56
C ASP A 133 6.10 3.21 -22.19
N GLY A 134 6.51 1.94 -22.21
CA GLY A 134 6.85 1.21 -20.98
C GLY A 134 8.05 1.78 -20.22
N GLY A 135 8.94 2.53 -20.90
CA GLY A 135 10.06 3.23 -20.26
C GLY A 135 9.57 4.39 -19.40
N THR A 136 8.70 5.22 -19.96
CA THR A 136 8.05 6.35 -19.28
C THR A 136 7.30 5.87 -18.04
N LEU A 137 6.55 4.78 -18.16
CA LEU A 137 5.83 4.21 -17.02
C LEU A 137 6.78 3.73 -15.92
N ARG A 138 7.92 3.11 -16.28
CA ARG A 138 8.95 2.72 -15.30
C ARG A 138 9.63 3.92 -14.63
N GLU A 139 9.85 5.01 -15.36
CA GLU A 139 10.41 6.25 -14.81
C GLU A 139 9.45 6.87 -13.79
N LEU A 140 8.15 6.93 -14.10
CA LEU A 140 7.12 7.37 -13.16
C LEU A 140 7.14 6.54 -11.88
N ILE A 141 7.14 5.21 -11.98
CA ILE A 141 7.22 4.32 -10.81
C ILE A 141 8.51 4.57 -10.01
N SER A 142 9.63 4.72 -10.70
CA SER A 142 10.94 4.93 -10.04
C SER A 142 11.01 6.24 -9.26
N SER A 143 10.18 7.23 -9.60
CA SER A 143 10.14 8.53 -8.90
C SER A 143 9.62 8.45 -7.46
N PHE A 144 8.77 7.46 -7.14
CA PHE A 144 8.07 7.40 -5.84
C PHE A 144 8.17 6.04 -5.12
N SER A 145 8.46 4.96 -5.85
CA SER A 145 8.38 3.59 -5.33
C SER A 145 9.23 3.29 -4.11
N THR A 146 10.41 3.90 -3.99
CA THR A 146 11.26 3.74 -2.79
C THR A 146 10.58 4.30 -1.54
N HIS A 147 10.06 5.53 -1.62
CA HIS A 147 9.33 6.17 -0.51
C HIS A 147 8.04 5.42 -0.17
N MET A 148 7.31 4.94 -1.20
CA MET A 148 6.14 4.12 -0.98
C MET A 148 6.50 2.83 -0.23
N ARG A 149 7.56 2.10 -0.63
CA ARG A 149 7.96 0.90 0.09
C ARG A 149 8.28 1.24 1.55
N GLU A 150 9.15 2.22 1.78
CA GLU A 150 9.55 2.64 3.13
C GLU A 150 8.32 2.93 4.01
N HIS A 151 7.38 3.73 3.52
CA HIS A 151 6.11 3.98 4.19
C HIS A 151 5.35 2.70 4.57
N LEU A 152 5.12 1.82 3.59
CA LEU A 152 4.38 0.58 3.79
C LEU A 152 5.06 -0.34 4.82
N ALA A 153 6.39 -0.29 4.92
CA ALA A 153 7.14 -1.09 5.88
C ALA A 153 7.05 -0.49 7.30
N ASP A 154 7.31 0.81 7.43
CA ASP A 154 7.34 1.51 8.72
C ASP A 154 5.96 1.54 9.39
N GLU A 155 4.89 1.60 8.60
CA GLU A 155 3.53 1.51 9.11
C GLU A 155 3.25 0.24 9.91
N ILE A 156 3.85 -0.89 9.54
CA ILE A 156 3.64 -2.14 10.27
C ILE A 156 4.13 -2.01 11.71
N ASP A 157 5.27 -1.35 11.93
CA ASP A 157 5.81 -1.09 13.26
C ASP A 157 4.99 -0.04 14.02
N THR A 158 4.51 1.01 13.34
CA THR A 158 3.62 2.00 13.98
C THR A 158 2.31 1.36 14.44
N LEU A 159 1.66 0.56 13.59
CA LEU A 159 0.43 -0.16 13.94
C LEU A 159 0.65 -1.18 15.06
N TRP A 160 1.79 -1.88 15.04
CA TRP A 160 2.18 -2.79 16.12
C TRP A 160 2.25 -2.06 17.46
N SER A 161 2.84 -0.85 17.48
CA SER A 161 3.03 -0.06 18.69
C SER A 161 1.73 0.39 19.38
N LEU A 162 0.58 0.25 18.71
CA LEU A 162 -0.74 0.58 19.28
C LEU A 162 -1.16 -0.41 20.39
N GLU A 163 -0.37 -1.45 20.66
CA GLU A 163 -0.48 -2.24 21.89
C GLU A 163 -0.35 -1.40 23.17
N CYS A 164 0.15 -0.17 23.07
CA CYS A 164 0.20 0.79 24.16
C CYS A 164 -1.17 1.34 24.60
N CYS A 165 -2.27 0.99 23.93
CA CYS A 165 -3.62 1.41 24.33
C CYS A 165 -3.93 0.98 25.78
N GLU A 166 -4.80 1.74 26.46
CA GLU A 166 -5.18 1.42 27.82
C GLU A 166 -5.87 0.06 27.91
N LYS A 167 -5.59 -0.67 29.00
CA LYS A 167 -6.20 -1.98 29.25
C LYS A 167 -7.73 -1.90 29.20
N GLY A 168 -8.35 -2.79 28.45
CA GLY A 168 -9.80 -2.81 28.21
C GLY A 168 -10.24 -2.03 26.96
N GLN A 169 -9.35 -1.32 26.29
CA GLN A 169 -9.62 -0.60 25.04
C GLN A 169 -9.25 -1.40 23.79
N GLU A 170 -8.66 -2.58 23.92
CA GLU A 170 -8.09 -3.35 22.82
C GLU A 170 -9.15 -3.69 21.75
N LYS A 171 -10.39 -3.96 22.18
CA LYS A 171 -11.52 -4.21 21.27
C LYS A 171 -11.88 -3.02 20.40
N ASN A 172 -11.59 -1.80 20.85
CA ASN A 172 -11.86 -0.59 20.07
C ASN A 172 -10.90 -0.46 18.88
N LEU A 173 -9.64 -0.93 19.00
CA LEU A 173 -8.71 -1.03 17.88
C LEU A 173 -9.30 -1.92 16.79
N LEU A 174 -9.70 -3.14 17.16
CA LEU A 174 -10.27 -4.10 16.21
C LEU A 174 -11.55 -3.56 15.55
N ARG A 175 -12.39 -2.85 16.31
CA ARG A 175 -13.61 -2.22 15.77
C ARG A 175 -13.27 -1.16 14.72
N VAL A 176 -12.38 -0.21 15.05
CA VAL A 176 -11.97 0.84 14.09
C VAL A 176 -11.43 0.21 12.80
N TYR A 177 -10.60 -0.81 12.92
CA TYR A 177 -10.07 -1.54 11.77
C TYR A 177 -11.18 -2.21 10.95
N LYS A 178 -12.06 -2.99 11.58
CA LYS A 178 -13.16 -3.70 10.90
C LYS A 178 -14.16 -2.76 10.23
N ASP A 179 -14.43 -1.61 10.84
CA ASP A 179 -15.29 -0.58 10.25
C ASP A 179 -14.65 -0.01 8.96
N CYS A 180 -13.33 0.18 8.95
CA CYS A 180 -12.60 0.63 7.76
C CYS A 180 -12.53 -0.46 6.68
N GLU A 181 -12.29 -1.73 7.05
CA GLU A 181 -12.32 -2.85 6.09
C GLU A 181 -13.68 -2.96 5.39
N ALA A 182 -14.78 -2.84 6.14
CA ALA A 182 -16.13 -2.91 5.58
C ALA A 182 -16.42 -1.75 4.61
N GLU A 183 -15.88 -0.55 4.87
CA GLU A 183 -16.02 0.62 4.01
C GLU A 183 -15.17 0.50 2.73
N ALA A 184 -14.05 -0.22 2.79
CA ALA A 184 -13.19 -0.49 1.64
C ALA A 184 -13.83 -1.40 0.57
N GLY A 185 -14.96 -2.07 0.89
CA GLY A 185 -15.84 -2.71 -0.10
C GLY A 185 -15.36 -4.04 -0.68
N TRP A 186 -14.57 -4.82 0.06
CA TRP A 186 -14.12 -6.16 -0.33
C TRP A 186 -14.96 -7.27 0.31
#